data_AF-A0A965PIK4-F1
#
_entry.id   AF-A0A965PIK4-F1
#
_cell.length_a   1.000
_cell.length_b   1.000
_cell.length_c   1.000
_cell.angle_alpha   90.00
_cell.angle_beta   90.00
_cell.angle_gamma   90.00
#
_symmetry.space_group_name_H-M   'P 1'
#
loop_
_entity.id
_entity.type
_entity.pdbx_description
1 polymer ?
#
loop_
_entity_poly.entity_id
_entity_poly.type
_entity_poly.pdbx_seq_one_letter_code
_entity_poly.pdbx_strand_id
1 'polypeptide(L)'
;MGLFNHVKIEQDLPLNDELKALGVDFNQQEFQTKELEPNIMSTYIIRDNKLFELKIEGHWEDNPNYVVDNGKFREFFDKNKWVKDSEEEVFRDDFTGTFTFSCYVLGKTKESYDLFPDWKCVVIKGLLTEISLITPVEKNSSEKRIEADEIFQKQLDDHERKMRCPVYSFYFKYYVKTMNLIEWKLCKSINFIIRFLNWLQWKGIRKIIRFLSPR
;
A
#
# COMPACT_ATOMS: atom_id res chain seq x y z
N MET A 1 5.73 1.02 5.59
CA MET A 1 4.46 1.47 5.00
C MET A 1 3.35 0.81 5.79
N GLY A 2 2.42 1.60 6.35
CA GLY A 2 1.28 1.06 7.09
C GLY A 2 0.22 0.52 6.13
N LEU A 3 -0.55 -0.46 6.57
CA LEU A 3 -1.76 -0.90 5.85
C LEU A 3 -2.83 0.18 6.05
N PHE A 4 -3.45 0.62 4.97
CA PHE A 4 -4.53 1.60 4.98
C PHE A 4 -5.81 0.92 4.52
N ASN A 5 -6.93 1.33 5.10
CA ASN A 5 -8.25 1.03 4.58
C ASN A 5 -8.60 2.06 3.49
N HIS A 6 -9.31 1.61 2.46
CA HIS A 6 -9.82 2.49 1.41
C HIS A 6 -11.23 2.95 1.75
N VAL A 7 -11.56 4.20 1.39
CA VAL A 7 -12.91 4.74 1.53
C VAL A 7 -13.34 5.26 0.16
N LYS A 8 -14.47 4.74 -0.34
CA LYS A 8 -15.15 5.22 -1.54
C LYS A 8 -16.30 6.12 -1.11
N ILE A 9 -16.40 7.29 -1.73
CA ILE A 9 -17.45 8.27 -1.43
C ILE A 9 -18.41 8.34 -2.61
N GLU A 10 -19.69 8.03 -2.37
CA GLU A 10 -20.77 8.09 -3.37
C GLU A 10 -21.81 9.17 -3.00
N GLN A 11 -21.38 10.23 -2.31
CA GLN A 11 -22.21 11.35 -1.90
C GLN A 11 -21.40 12.65 -1.83
N ASP A 12 -22.07 13.79 -1.85
CA ASP A 12 -21.38 15.09 -1.80
C ASP A 12 -20.65 15.30 -0.45
N LEU A 13 -19.40 15.73 -0.54
CA LEU A 13 -18.58 16.10 0.61
C LEU A 13 -18.67 17.60 0.93
N PRO A 14 -18.55 17.98 2.21
CA PRO A 14 -18.39 19.38 2.56
C PRO A 14 -17.01 19.87 2.07
N LEU A 15 -17.03 20.88 1.21
CA LEU A 15 -15.84 21.50 0.62
C LEU A 15 -15.77 22.98 0.98
N ASN A 16 -14.56 23.47 1.26
CA ASN A 16 -14.30 24.91 1.35
C ASN A 16 -14.14 25.52 -0.07
N ASP A 17 -14.12 26.86 -0.14
CA ASP A 17 -14.05 27.56 -1.44
C ASP A 17 -12.75 27.26 -2.21
N GLU A 18 -11.66 26.99 -1.49
CA GLU A 18 -10.39 26.59 -2.09
C GLU A 18 -10.49 25.25 -2.81
N LEU A 19 -11.02 24.22 -2.17
CA LEU A 19 -11.18 22.89 -2.77
C LEU A 19 -12.19 22.92 -3.93
N LYS A 20 -13.26 23.72 -3.82
CA LYS A 20 -14.21 23.94 -4.92
C LYS A 20 -13.55 24.59 -6.13
N ALA A 21 -12.63 25.54 -5.92
CA ALA A 21 -11.94 26.24 -7.00
C ALA A 21 -11.00 25.33 -7.81
N LEU A 22 -10.59 24.18 -7.27
CA LEU A 22 -9.74 23.21 -7.98
C LEU A 22 -10.49 22.49 -9.12
N GLY A 23 -11.82 22.45 -9.09
CA GLY A 23 -12.63 21.73 -10.08
C GLY A 23 -12.37 20.22 -10.12
N VAL A 24 -11.92 19.64 -9.01
CA VAL A 24 -11.67 18.20 -8.87
C VAL A 24 -12.97 17.48 -8.51
N ASP A 25 -13.27 16.38 -9.20
CA ASP A 25 -14.35 15.49 -8.81
C ASP A 25 -13.89 14.60 -7.65
N PHE A 26 -14.32 14.96 -6.44
CA PHE A 26 -13.99 14.25 -5.21
C PHE A 26 -14.63 12.86 -5.12
N ASN A 27 -15.71 12.59 -5.85
CA ASN A 27 -16.35 11.27 -5.84
C ASN A 27 -15.53 10.21 -6.59
N GLN A 28 -14.58 10.64 -7.42
CA GLN A 28 -13.66 9.77 -8.15
C GLN A 28 -12.29 9.65 -7.48
N GLN A 29 -12.06 10.37 -6.37
CA GLN A 29 -10.78 10.30 -5.67
C GLN A 29 -10.69 9.05 -4.79
N GLU A 30 -9.46 8.57 -4.62
CA GLU A 30 -9.16 7.49 -3.68
C GLU A 30 -8.93 8.09 -2.29
N PHE A 31 -9.80 7.75 -1.33
CA PHE A 31 -9.61 8.12 0.06
C PHE A 31 -9.03 6.97 0.87
N GLN A 32 -8.24 7.33 1.89
CA GLN A 32 -7.58 6.38 2.78
C GLN A 32 -7.85 6.72 4.25
N THR A 33 -7.91 5.71 5.09
CA THR A 33 -7.99 5.85 6.54
C THR A 33 -7.17 4.78 7.27
N LYS A 34 -6.69 5.11 8.46
CA LYS A 34 -6.04 4.18 9.40
C LYS A 34 -6.91 3.84 10.62
N GLU A 35 -8.06 4.51 10.76
CA GLU A 35 -8.85 4.50 11.99
C GLU A 35 -9.99 3.49 11.94
N LEU A 36 -10.42 3.09 10.74
CA LEU A 36 -11.24 1.89 10.54
C LEU A 36 -10.41 0.62 10.78
N GLU A 37 -11.08 -0.47 11.16
CA GLU A 37 -10.54 -1.70 11.75
C GLU A 37 -9.03 -1.95 11.53
N PRO A 38 -8.24 -2.06 12.61
CA PRO A 38 -6.79 -2.14 12.49
C PRO A 38 -6.36 -3.45 11.82
N ASN A 39 -5.60 -3.32 10.73
CA ASN A 39 -4.92 -4.39 9.98
C ASN A 39 -5.75 -5.15 8.95
N ILE A 40 -6.84 -4.57 8.45
CA ILE A 40 -7.53 -5.09 7.27
C ILE A 40 -7.27 -4.08 6.13
N MET A 41 -7.09 -4.54 4.89
CA MET A 41 -7.07 -3.69 3.70
C MET A 41 -8.48 -3.68 3.10
N SER A 42 -9.46 -3.31 3.92
CA SER A 42 -10.86 -3.29 3.51
C SER A 42 -11.16 -2.05 2.70
N THR A 43 -12.16 -2.16 1.83
CA THR A 43 -12.75 -1.02 1.13
C THR A 43 -14.09 -0.72 1.78
N TYR A 44 -14.24 0.47 2.32
CA TYR A 44 -15.50 0.97 2.86
C TYR A 44 -16.16 1.91 1.86
N ILE A 45 -17.49 1.95 1.83
CA ILE A 45 -18.27 2.79 0.94
C ILE A 45 -19.17 3.67 1.80
N ILE A 46 -19.12 4.98 1.57
CA ILE A 46 -20.03 5.96 2.17
C ILE A 46 -21.05 6.37 1.12
N ARG A 47 -22.30 5.98 1.31
CA ARG A 47 -23.42 6.30 0.41
C ARG A 47 -24.67 6.60 1.25
N ASP A 48 -25.44 7.61 0.87
CA ASP A 48 -26.72 7.96 1.51
C ASP A 48 -26.63 8.08 3.05
N ASN A 49 -25.53 8.68 3.55
CA ASN A 49 -25.20 8.77 4.97
C ASN A 49 -25.16 7.40 5.68
N LYS A 50 -24.73 6.36 4.98
CA LYS A 50 -24.51 5.01 5.51
C LYS A 50 -23.10 4.52 5.18
N LEU A 51 -22.54 3.73 6.09
CA LEU A 51 -21.27 3.06 5.95
C LEU A 51 -21.51 1.60 5.55
N PHE A 52 -20.92 1.22 4.41
CA PHE A 52 -20.87 -0.16 3.93
C PHE A 52 -19.42 -0.63 3.88
N GLU A 53 -19.22 -1.95 3.95
CA GLU A 53 -17.94 -2.60 3.70
C GLU A 53 -18.09 -3.50 2.47
N LEU A 54 -17.14 -3.37 1.54
CA LEU A 54 -17.05 -4.22 0.36
C LEU A 54 -16.34 -5.51 0.73
N LYS A 55 -17.11 -6.60 0.85
CA LYS A 55 -16.56 -7.94 1.04
C LYS A 55 -16.37 -8.60 -0.31
N ILE A 56 -15.13 -9.01 -0.54
CA ILE A 56 -14.74 -9.68 -1.76
C ILE A 56 -14.31 -11.09 -1.38
N GLU A 57 -15.05 -12.08 -1.87
CA GLU A 57 -14.65 -13.47 -1.76
C GLU A 57 -14.06 -13.93 -3.08
N GLY A 58 -13.02 -14.75 -2.98
CA GLY A 58 -12.37 -15.31 -4.14
C GLY A 58 -11.42 -16.41 -3.74
N HIS A 59 -11.18 -17.30 -4.69
CA HIS A 59 -10.24 -18.39 -4.53
C HIS A 59 -9.02 -18.18 -5.43
N TRP A 60 -7.96 -18.92 -5.11
CA TRP A 60 -6.84 -19.08 -6.02
C TRP A 60 -7.16 -20.26 -6.92
N GLU A 61 -7.20 -20.04 -8.24
CA GLU A 61 -7.27 -21.16 -9.18
C GLU A 61 -5.97 -21.97 -9.07
N ASP A 62 -6.11 -23.27 -8.82
CA ASP A 62 -4.97 -24.19 -8.83
C ASP A 62 -4.37 -24.25 -10.23
N ASN A 63 -3.04 -24.27 -10.31
CA ASN A 63 -2.35 -24.48 -11.58
C ASN A 63 -2.81 -25.81 -12.21
N PRO A 64 -2.94 -25.86 -13.54
CA PRO A 64 -3.31 -27.09 -14.22
C PRO A 64 -2.31 -28.21 -13.92
N ASN A 65 -2.81 -29.44 -13.77
CA ASN A 65 -2.08 -30.61 -13.26
C ASN A 65 -0.71 -30.89 -13.91
N TYR A 66 -0.47 -30.43 -15.15
CA TYR A 66 0.82 -30.63 -15.85
C TYR A 66 1.96 -29.72 -15.36
N VAL A 67 1.68 -28.72 -14.51
CA VAL A 67 2.69 -27.83 -13.87
C VAL A 67 3.17 -28.39 -12.52
N VAL A 68 2.46 -29.39 -11.97
CA VAL A 68 2.73 -29.97 -10.64
C VAL A 68 3.97 -30.87 -10.65
N ASP A 69 4.38 -31.39 -11.81
CA ASP A 69 5.64 -32.11 -11.96
C ASP A 69 6.84 -31.16 -11.83
N ASN A 70 7.85 -31.58 -11.06
CA ASN A 70 9.05 -30.85 -10.62
C ASN A 70 10.00 -30.36 -11.74
N GLY A 71 9.48 -29.75 -12.80
CA GLY A 71 10.24 -29.15 -13.88
C GLY A 71 10.79 -27.77 -13.51
N LYS A 72 11.99 -27.46 -14.02
CA LYS A 72 12.68 -26.15 -13.90
C LYS A 72 11.87 -24.94 -14.40
N PHE A 73 10.67 -25.15 -14.92
CA PHE A 73 9.75 -24.13 -15.43
C PHE A 73 8.57 -23.83 -14.48
N ARG A 74 8.46 -24.50 -13.33
CA ARG A 74 7.41 -24.26 -12.34
C ARG A 74 7.32 -22.78 -11.96
N GLU A 75 8.44 -22.13 -11.61
CA GLU A 75 8.48 -20.69 -11.27
C GLU A 75 7.99 -19.75 -12.40
N PHE A 76 7.97 -20.19 -13.66
CA PHE A 76 7.45 -19.42 -14.79
C PHE A 76 5.92 -19.51 -14.93
N PHE A 77 5.34 -20.63 -14.50
CA PHE A 77 3.90 -20.93 -14.60
C PHE A 77 3.18 -20.92 -13.24
N ASP A 78 3.91 -20.74 -12.13
CA ASP A 78 3.37 -20.61 -10.76
C ASP A 78 2.75 -19.22 -10.55
N LYS A 79 1.78 -18.89 -11.40
CA LYS A 79 0.94 -17.70 -11.26
C LYS A 79 -0.45 -18.20 -10.96
N ASN A 80 -0.64 -18.69 -9.74
CA ASN A 80 -1.99 -18.85 -9.20
C ASN A 80 -2.70 -17.53 -9.45
N LYS A 81 -3.76 -17.57 -10.24
CA LYS A 81 -4.57 -16.39 -10.53
C LYS A 81 -5.59 -16.32 -9.41
N TRP A 82 -5.62 -15.20 -8.70
CA TRP A 82 -6.72 -14.94 -7.79
C TRP A 82 -7.94 -14.60 -8.64
N VAL A 83 -9.02 -15.35 -8.44
CA VAL A 83 -10.28 -15.16 -9.15
C VAL A 83 -11.32 -14.71 -8.14
N LYS A 84 -12.01 -13.63 -8.49
CA LYS A 84 -13.11 -13.07 -7.71
C LYS A 84 -14.37 -13.88 -7.96
N ASP A 85 -14.92 -14.46 -6.91
CA ASP A 85 -16.14 -15.26 -6.98
C ASP A 85 -17.38 -14.40 -6.76
N SER A 86 -17.31 -13.51 -5.77
CA SER A 86 -18.43 -12.67 -5.38
C SER A 86 -17.97 -11.30 -4.87
N GLU A 87 -18.92 -10.36 -4.90
CA GLU A 87 -18.79 -9.03 -4.34
C GLU A 87 -20.07 -8.69 -3.60
N GLU A 88 -19.96 -8.37 -2.32
CA GLU A 88 -21.10 -8.00 -1.49
C GLU A 88 -20.81 -6.70 -0.74
N GLU A 89 -21.75 -5.75 -0.81
CA GLU A 89 -21.74 -4.55 0.02
C GLU A 89 -22.49 -4.83 1.32
N VAL A 90 -21.76 -4.98 2.43
CA VAL A 90 -22.34 -5.27 3.74
C VAL A 90 -22.53 -3.98 4.51
N PHE A 91 -23.76 -3.69 4.93
CA PHE A 91 -24.03 -2.55 5.81
C PHE A 91 -23.40 -2.77 7.19
N ARG A 92 -22.57 -1.83 7.64
CA ARG A 92 -21.85 -1.93 8.93
C ARG A 92 -22.68 -1.39 10.09
N ASP A 93 -23.82 -2.04 10.37
CA ASP A 93 -24.70 -1.67 11.49
C ASP A 93 -24.07 -1.88 12.88
N ASP A 94 -22.98 -2.64 12.93
CA ASP A 94 -22.14 -2.90 14.09
C ASP A 94 -21.18 -1.75 14.42
N PHE A 95 -20.83 -0.91 13.44
CA PHE A 95 -19.82 0.13 13.62
C PHE A 95 -20.41 1.39 14.26
N THR A 96 -19.82 1.80 15.39
CA THR A 96 -20.07 3.09 16.03
C THR A 96 -18.74 3.70 16.45
N GLY A 97 -18.43 4.88 15.94
CA GLY A 97 -17.16 5.52 16.18
C GLY A 97 -16.95 6.76 15.33
N THR A 98 -15.80 7.38 15.50
CA THR A 98 -15.34 8.48 14.65
C THR A 98 -14.12 8.02 13.88
N PHE A 99 -14.06 8.33 12.60
CA PHE A 99 -12.86 8.12 11.82
C PHE A 99 -12.54 9.32 10.94
N THR A 100 -11.26 9.53 10.67
CA THR A 100 -10.78 10.48 9.67
C THR A 100 -10.40 9.74 8.39
N PHE A 101 -10.70 10.35 7.25
CA PHE A 101 -10.28 9.85 5.95
C PHE A 101 -9.78 11.02 5.11
N SER A 102 -8.80 10.74 4.25
CA SER A 102 -8.09 11.76 3.51
C SER A 102 -7.85 11.37 2.06
N CYS A 103 -7.72 12.37 1.20
CA CYS A 103 -7.26 12.16 -0.18
C CYS A 103 -6.04 13.06 -0.46
N TYR A 104 -5.31 12.71 -1.50
CA TYR A 104 -4.14 13.45 -1.96
C TYR A 104 -4.48 14.17 -3.26
N VAL A 105 -4.47 15.50 -3.25
CA VAL A 105 -4.69 16.31 -4.46
C VAL A 105 -3.37 16.92 -4.89
N LEU A 106 -2.80 16.37 -5.98
CA LEU A 106 -1.49 16.78 -6.46
C LEU A 106 -1.56 18.05 -7.30
N GLY A 107 -0.66 18.99 -7.02
CA GLY A 107 -0.43 20.16 -7.84
C GLY A 107 0.15 19.79 -9.21
N LYS A 108 -0.30 20.50 -10.25
CA LYS A 108 0.12 20.25 -11.64
C LYS A 108 1.39 20.98 -12.03
N THR A 109 1.75 22.05 -11.31
CA THR A 109 2.88 22.94 -11.65
C THR A 109 3.82 23.13 -10.47
N LYS A 110 5.08 23.53 -10.72
CA LYS A 110 6.06 23.78 -9.66
C LYS A 110 5.65 24.89 -8.69
N GLU A 111 4.87 25.85 -9.17
CA GLU A 111 4.31 26.95 -8.38
C GLU A 111 3.04 26.56 -7.60
N SER A 112 2.47 25.38 -7.88
CA SER A 112 1.26 24.91 -7.20
C SER A 112 1.56 24.16 -5.92
N TYR A 113 0.54 23.98 -5.10
CA TYR A 113 0.62 23.22 -3.85
C TYR A 113 -0.05 21.85 -4.00
N ASP A 114 0.58 20.85 -3.40
CA ASP A 114 -0.04 19.57 -3.10
C ASP A 114 -0.92 19.77 -1.85
N LEU A 115 -2.17 19.35 -1.93
CA LEU A 115 -3.18 19.54 -0.88
C LEU A 115 -3.58 18.20 -0.27
N PHE A 116 -3.72 18.19 1.06
CA PHE A 116 -4.12 17.01 1.83
C PHE A 116 -5.37 17.36 2.64
N PRO A 117 -6.54 17.40 1.99
CA PRO A 117 -7.79 17.58 2.71
C PRO A 117 -8.16 16.32 3.49
N ASP A 118 -8.51 16.53 4.75
CA ASP A 118 -8.97 15.49 5.66
C ASP A 118 -10.43 15.76 6.05
N TRP A 119 -11.23 14.70 6.12
CA TRP A 119 -12.60 14.76 6.61
C TRP A 119 -12.73 13.93 7.88
N LYS A 120 -13.47 14.47 8.83
CA LYS A 120 -13.91 13.77 10.03
C LYS A 120 -15.32 13.24 9.80
N CYS A 121 -15.51 11.95 10.09
CA CYS A 121 -16.78 11.28 10.03
C CYS A 121 -17.18 10.77 11.42
N VAL A 122 -18.45 10.95 11.79
CA VAL A 122 -19.06 10.39 12.99
C VAL A 122 -20.13 9.40 12.57
N VAL A 123 -19.99 8.14 12.99
CA VAL A 123 -20.89 7.04 12.62
C VAL A 123 -21.51 6.43 13.87
N ILE A 124 -22.83 6.23 13.84
CA ILE A 124 -23.59 5.53 14.87
C ILE A 124 -24.38 4.40 14.23
N LYS A 125 -24.03 3.15 14.56
CA LYS A 125 -24.64 1.93 14.00
C LYS A 125 -24.69 1.95 12.46
N GLY A 126 -23.57 2.26 11.84
CA GLY A 126 -23.43 2.37 10.38
C GLY A 126 -24.06 3.62 9.75
N LEU A 127 -24.79 4.45 10.50
CA LEU A 127 -25.35 5.71 10.01
C LEU A 127 -24.37 6.86 10.26
N LEU A 128 -24.04 7.60 9.21
CA LEU A 128 -23.26 8.84 9.32
C LEU A 128 -24.14 9.93 9.91
N THR A 129 -23.78 10.40 11.10
CA THR A 129 -24.47 11.53 11.75
C THR A 129 -23.84 12.87 11.42
N GLU A 130 -22.52 12.88 11.17
CA GLU A 130 -21.77 14.10 10.86
C GLU A 130 -20.63 13.77 9.89
N ILE A 131 -20.43 14.66 8.93
CA ILE A 131 -19.24 14.70 8.08
C ILE A 131 -18.76 16.15 7.99
N SER A 132 -17.51 16.40 8.35
CA SER A 132 -16.96 17.75 8.39
C SER A 132 -15.53 17.79 7.85
N LEU A 133 -15.22 18.83 7.08
CA LEU A 133 -13.87 19.09 6.58
C LEU A 133 -13.00 19.60 7.72
N ILE A 134 -11.85 18.97 7.94
CA ILE A 134 -10.86 19.43 8.92
C ILE A 134 -10.13 20.63 8.32
N THR A 135 -10.18 21.76 9.03
CA THR A 135 -9.51 23.00 8.62
C THR A 135 -8.45 23.39 9.65
N PRO A 136 -7.30 23.97 9.21
CA PRO A 136 -6.93 24.27 7.82
C PRO A 136 -6.48 23.02 7.02
N VAL A 137 -6.66 23.07 5.70
CA VAL A 137 -6.15 22.03 4.78
C VAL A 137 -4.63 22.13 4.72
N GLU A 138 -3.94 21.00 4.91
CA GLU A 138 -2.48 20.95 4.82
C GLU A 138 -2.02 21.20 3.37
N LYS A 139 -0.99 22.02 3.20
CA LYS A 139 -0.44 22.41 1.90
C LYS A 139 1.06 22.20 1.90
N ASN A 140 1.55 21.49 0.90
CA ASN A 140 2.99 21.30 0.68
C ASN A 140 3.35 21.83 -0.73
N SER A 141 4.53 22.42 -0.88
CA SER A 141 5.00 22.87 -2.20
C SER A 141 5.20 21.67 -3.12
N SER A 142 4.63 21.72 -4.33
CA SER A 142 4.77 20.64 -5.32
C SER A 142 6.14 20.63 -6.00
N GLU A 143 6.93 21.70 -5.85
CA GLU A 143 8.20 21.92 -6.56
C GLU A 143 9.15 20.72 -6.41
N LYS A 144 9.45 20.33 -5.16
CA LYS A 144 10.40 19.23 -4.89
C LYS A 144 9.94 17.90 -5.46
N ARG A 145 8.63 17.62 -5.42
CA ARG A 145 8.05 16.39 -5.97
C ARG A 145 8.19 16.38 -7.48
N ILE A 146 7.77 17.46 -8.16
CA ILE A 146 7.84 17.57 -9.61
C ILE A 146 9.30 17.52 -10.10
N GLU A 147 10.23 18.16 -9.40
CA GLU A 147 11.66 18.05 -9.73
C GLU A 147 12.20 16.63 -9.57
N ALA A 148 11.83 15.94 -8.48
CA ALA A 148 12.21 14.55 -8.29
C ALA A 148 11.62 13.65 -9.40
N ASP A 149 10.37 13.86 -9.78
CA ASP A 149 9.70 13.14 -10.87
C ASP A 149 10.39 13.43 -12.22
N GLU A 150 10.74 14.69 -12.52
CA GLU A 150 11.48 15.07 -13.72
C GLU A 150 12.87 14.43 -13.78
N ILE A 151 13.61 14.41 -12.67
CA ILE A 151 14.92 13.76 -12.57
C ILE A 151 14.77 12.26 -12.78
N PHE A 152 13.77 11.64 -12.15
CA PHE A 152 13.50 10.22 -12.27
C PHE A 152 13.16 9.82 -13.71
N GLN A 153 12.30 10.59 -14.38
CA GLN A 153 11.96 10.36 -15.79
C GLN A 153 13.19 10.49 -16.70
N LYS A 154 14.04 11.51 -16.49
CA LYS A 154 15.30 11.63 -17.24
C LYS A 154 16.22 10.42 -17.04
N GLN A 155 16.30 9.90 -15.80
CA GLN A 155 17.09 8.71 -15.51
C GLN A 155 16.50 7.46 -16.17
N LEU A 156 15.17 7.33 -16.22
CA LEU A 156 14.49 6.26 -16.93
C LEU A 156 14.77 6.34 -18.43
N ASP A 157 14.59 7.50 -19.05
CA ASP A 157 14.85 7.71 -20.49
C ASP A 157 16.31 7.41 -20.85
N ASP A 158 17.26 7.88 -20.03
CA ASP A 158 18.68 7.57 -20.20
C ASP A 158 18.96 6.08 -20.06
N HIS A 159 18.30 5.40 -19.11
CA HIS A 159 18.43 3.97 -18.94
C HIS A 159 17.85 3.21 -20.14
N GLU A 160 16.65 3.56 -20.60
CA GLU A 160 16.04 2.98 -21.80
C GLU A 160 16.91 3.17 -23.03
N ARG A 161 17.46 4.38 -23.23
CA ARG A 161 18.40 4.67 -24.31
C ARG A 161 19.65 3.78 -24.24
N LYS A 162 20.25 3.64 -23.05
CA LYS A 162 21.41 2.74 -22.86
C LYS A 162 21.04 1.28 -23.09
N MET A 163 19.84 0.85 -22.70
CA MET A 163 19.35 -0.51 -22.90
C MET A 163 19.14 -0.89 -24.38
N ARG A 164 19.04 0.08 -25.30
CA ARG A 164 19.05 -0.17 -26.74
C ARG A 164 20.43 -0.61 -27.26
N CYS A 165 21.52 -0.26 -26.58
CA CYS A 165 22.86 -0.73 -26.94
C CYS A 165 23.01 -2.20 -26.54
N PRO A 166 23.29 -3.12 -27.48
CA PRO A 166 23.32 -4.56 -27.19
C PRO A 166 24.37 -4.96 -26.14
N VAL A 167 25.52 -4.28 -26.13
CA VAL A 167 26.60 -4.50 -25.14
C VAL A 167 26.13 -4.14 -23.72
N TYR A 168 25.52 -2.96 -23.56
CA TYR A 168 25.01 -2.51 -22.26
C TYR A 168 23.82 -3.35 -21.81
N SER A 169 22.91 -3.70 -22.71
CA SER A 169 21.77 -4.59 -22.44
C SER A 169 22.23 -5.96 -21.93
N PHE A 170 23.25 -6.54 -22.56
CA PHE A 170 23.83 -7.81 -22.13
C PHE A 170 24.49 -7.70 -20.75
N TYR A 171 25.34 -6.68 -20.54
CA TYR A 171 25.96 -6.40 -19.25
C TYR A 171 24.91 -6.23 -18.14
N PHE A 172 23.89 -5.42 -18.37
CA PHE A 172 22.88 -5.15 -17.35
C PHE A 172 22.02 -6.40 -17.04
N LYS A 173 21.57 -7.13 -18.07
CA LYS A 173 20.73 -8.33 -17.89
C LYS A 173 21.47 -9.50 -17.25
N TYR A 174 22.73 -9.74 -17.63
CA TYR A 174 23.45 -10.94 -17.22
C TYR A 174 24.45 -10.74 -16.11
N TYR A 175 24.97 -9.52 -15.91
CA TYR A 175 25.91 -9.22 -14.83
C TYR A 175 25.24 -8.44 -13.70
N VAL A 176 24.63 -7.28 -13.98
CA VAL A 176 24.05 -6.45 -12.90
C VAL A 176 22.88 -7.15 -12.23
N LYS A 177 21.94 -7.71 -13.01
CA LYS A 177 20.77 -8.39 -12.46
C LYS A 177 21.13 -9.64 -11.65
N THR A 178 22.12 -10.41 -12.10
CA THR A 178 22.58 -11.61 -11.37
C THR A 178 23.36 -11.24 -10.12
N MET A 179 24.22 -10.22 -10.17
CA MET A 179 24.94 -9.73 -9.00
C MET A 179 23.99 -9.19 -7.93
N ASN A 180 22.96 -8.43 -8.31
CA ASN A 180 21.95 -7.96 -7.35
C ASN A 180 21.19 -9.12 -6.67
N LEU A 181 20.92 -10.21 -7.40
CA LEU A 181 20.33 -11.42 -6.82
C LEU A 181 21.29 -12.11 -5.83
N ILE A 182 22.58 -12.17 -6.16
CA ILE A 182 23.60 -12.71 -5.25
C ILE A 182 23.71 -11.84 -4.00
N GLU A 183 23.79 -10.52 -4.16
CA GLU A 183 23.85 -9.56 -3.06
C GLU A 183 22.63 -9.71 -2.13
N TRP A 184 21.43 -9.77 -2.70
CA TRP A 184 20.20 -9.99 -1.92
C TRP A 184 20.23 -11.32 -1.15
N LYS A 185 20.69 -12.41 -1.78
CA LYS A 185 20.85 -13.72 -1.11
C LYS A 185 21.88 -13.67 0.01
N LEU A 186 22.99 -12.95 -0.19
CA LEU A 186 24.01 -12.75 0.84
C LEU A 186 23.45 -11.94 2.02
N CYS A 187 22.79 -10.81 1.76
CA CYS A 187 22.14 -10.01 2.81
C CYS A 187 21.11 -10.83 3.60
N LYS A 188 20.29 -11.65 2.92
CA LYS A 188 19.32 -12.54 3.59
C LYS A 188 20.01 -13.59 4.45
N SER A 189 21.11 -14.17 3.97
CA SER A 189 21.90 -15.17 4.69
C SER A 189 22.59 -14.55 5.92
N ILE A 190 23.18 -13.36 5.78
CA ILE A 190 23.78 -12.61 6.89
C ILE A 190 22.71 -12.28 7.94
N ASN A 191 21.55 -11.78 7.53
CA ASN A 191 20.44 -11.50 8.46
C ASN A 191 19.95 -12.77 9.17
N PHE A 192 19.93 -13.92 8.48
CA PHE A 192 19.61 -15.19 9.11
C PHE A 192 20.65 -15.59 10.17
N ILE A 193 21.94 -15.45 9.87
CA ILE A 193 23.03 -15.71 10.80
C ILE A 193 22.94 -14.77 12.02
N ILE A 194 22.73 -13.47 11.81
CA ILE A 194 22.55 -12.50 12.90
C ILE A 194 21.36 -12.88 13.78
N ARG A 195 20.21 -13.26 13.20
CA ARG A 195 19.06 -13.73 13.96
C ARG A 195 19.36 -15.01 14.73
N PHE A 196 20.11 -15.93 14.14
CA PHE A 196 20.53 -17.17 14.81
C PHE A 196 21.50 -16.91 15.97
N LEU A 197 22.48 -16.02 15.79
CA LEU A 197 23.39 -15.59 16.84
C LEU A 197 22.65 -14.88 17.98
N ASN A 198 21.73 -13.97 17.65
CA ASN A 198 20.88 -13.32 18.65
C ASN A 198 20.00 -14.34 19.39
N TRP A 199 19.47 -15.35 18.70
CA TRP A 199 18.72 -16.44 19.32
C TRP A 199 19.61 -17.31 20.23
N LEU A 200 20.83 -17.63 19.81
CA LEU A 200 21.81 -18.36 20.62
C LEU A 200 22.21 -17.56 21.86
N GLN A 201 22.45 -16.26 21.72
CA GLN A 201 22.69 -15.39 22.87
C GLN A 201 21.46 -15.39 23.80
N TRP A 202 20.25 -15.22 23.27
CA TRP A 202 19.07 -15.06 24.12
C TRP A 202 18.60 -16.37 24.77
N LYS A 203 18.58 -17.50 24.04
CA LYS A 203 18.17 -18.81 24.57
C LYS A 203 19.33 -19.61 25.15
N GLY A 204 20.51 -19.58 24.53
CA GLY A 204 21.69 -20.30 24.97
C GLY A 204 22.24 -19.75 26.28
N ILE A 205 22.44 -18.41 26.37
CA ILE A 205 22.90 -17.80 27.63
C ILE A 205 21.85 -17.98 28.73
N ARG A 206 20.55 -17.84 28.44
CA ARG A 206 19.51 -18.11 29.45
C ARG A 206 19.46 -19.57 29.90
N LYS A 207 19.68 -20.54 29.02
CA LYS A 207 19.79 -21.96 29.40
C LYS A 207 21.03 -22.22 30.24
N ILE A 208 22.17 -21.63 29.88
CA ILE A 208 23.43 -21.73 30.64
C ILE A 208 23.27 -21.09 32.03
N ILE A 209 22.68 -19.90 32.12
CA ILE A 209 22.37 -19.25 33.41
C ILE A 209 21.45 -20.13 34.25
N ARG A 210 20.37 -20.69 33.68
CA ARG A 210 19.49 -21.62 34.41
C ARG A 210 20.20 -22.90 34.87
N PHE A 211 21.16 -23.39 34.11
CA PHE A 211 21.94 -24.58 34.47
C PHE A 211 23.01 -24.29 35.54
N LEU A 212 23.62 -23.09 35.51
CA LEU A 212 24.65 -22.65 36.45
C LEU A 212 24.10 -22.01 37.74
N SER A 213 22.82 -21.64 37.76
CA SER A 213 22.10 -21.19 38.95
C SER A 213 20.89 -22.08 39.24
N PRO A 214 21.10 -23.38 39.55
CA PRO A 214 20.02 -24.20 40.05
C PRO A 214 19.59 -23.66 41.42
N ARG A 215 18.29 -23.38 41.58
CA ARG A 215 17.68 -23.21 42.89
C ARG A 215 17.62 -24.55 43.61
#